data_AF-A0A2V2VMI0-F1
#
_entry.id   AF-A0A2V2VMI0-F1
#
_cell.length_a   1.000
_cell.length_b   1.000
_cell.length_c   1.000
_cell.angle_alpha   90.00
_cell.angle_beta   90.00
_cell.angle_gamma   90.00
#
_symmetry.space_group_name_H-M   'P 1'
#
loop_
_entity.id
_entity.type
_entity.pdbx_description
1 polymer ?
#
loop_
_entity_poly.entity_id
_entity_poly.type
_entity_poly.pdbx_seq_one_letter_code
_entity_poly.pdbx_strand_id
1 'polypeptide(L)'
;MIPFASVENKTEHFEAMEEEQVVQYLAREEIPRGYLHLGIRGILDVVCQRTIVLIALLLIQSLSQFILELYEVLISHHVIIPMFLTMLVGAGGNAGNQSAVRCITGLTTREFRRRDFFLVLQKEVACGFIISSLLTLVGFARVYYFYGAQFYSTIAISLSLFFVMITSVLFGTTLPFLFQAVGINKEHAAPCIQVLMDITGVFITCFFCSLVIPPTEGGGNSVRT
;
A
#
# COMPACT_ATOMS: atom_id res chain seq x y z
N MET A 1 -0.41 -54.94 9.45
CA MET A 1 0.98 -54.57 9.12
C MET A 1 0.96 -54.10 7.67
N ILE A 2 0.87 -52.78 7.46
CA ILE A 2 0.85 -52.19 6.10
C ILE A 2 2.29 -52.28 5.57
N PRO A 3 2.53 -52.78 4.34
CA PRO A 3 3.88 -52.98 3.85
C PRO A 3 4.61 -51.63 3.67
N PHE A 4 5.73 -51.47 4.38
CA PHE A 4 6.58 -50.27 4.42
C PHE A 4 6.95 -49.72 3.02
N ALA A 5 7.08 -50.60 2.02
CA ALA A 5 7.43 -50.23 0.64
C ALA A 5 6.40 -49.37 -0.09
N SER A 6 5.12 -49.37 0.31
CA SER A 6 4.09 -48.54 -0.34
C SER A 6 4.09 -47.09 0.14
N VAL A 7 4.67 -46.83 1.32
CA VAL A 7 4.79 -45.46 1.86
C VAL A 7 5.99 -44.77 1.23
N GLU A 8 7.12 -45.47 1.12
CA GLU A 8 8.37 -44.94 0.54
C GLU A 8 8.21 -44.52 -0.92
N ASN A 9 7.55 -45.35 -1.75
CA ASN A 9 7.21 -44.99 -3.14
C ASN A 9 6.28 -43.77 -3.24
N LYS A 10 5.35 -43.60 -2.28
CA LYS A 10 4.48 -42.41 -2.22
C LYS A 10 5.25 -41.16 -1.80
N THR A 11 6.21 -41.28 -0.89
CA THR A 11 7.06 -40.17 -0.46
C THR A 11 7.99 -39.73 -1.58
N GLU A 12 8.64 -40.68 -2.27
CA GLU A 12 9.48 -40.40 -3.45
C GLU A 12 8.66 -39.76 -4.58
N HIS A 13 7.43 -40.22 -4.82
CA HIS A 13 6.54 -39.59 -5.80
C HIS A 13 6.09 -38.18 -5.39
N PHE A 14 5.98 -37.91 -4.10
CA PHE A 14 5.58 -36.58 -3.59
C PHE A 14 6.77 -35.60 -3.66
N GLU A 15 7.97 -36.04 -3.29
CA GLU A 15 9.21 -35.27 -3.40
C GLU A 15 9.56 -34.97 -4.86
N ALA A 16 9.40 -35.95 -5.77
CA ALA A 16 9.60 -35.73 -7.20
C ALA A 16 8.59 -34.71 -7.79
N MET A 17 7.36 -34.68 -7.26
CA MET A 17 6.32 -33.73 -7.68
C MET A 17 6.60 -32.31 -7.16
N GLU A 18 7.14 -32.18 -5.95
CA GLU A 18 7.63 -30.90 -5.41
C GLU A 18 8.85 -30.40 -6.19
N GLU A 19 9.84 -31.26 -6.48
CA GLU A 19 10.99 -30.89 -7.30
C GLU A 19 10.57 -30.46 -8.71
N GLU A 20 9.66 -31.19 -9.37
CA GLU A 20 9.18 -30.82 -10.71
C GLU A 20 8.41 -29.49 -10.68
N GLN A 21 7.59 -29.25 -9.65
CA GLN A 21 6.91 -27.97 -9.47
C GLN A 21 7.88 -26.83 -9.16
N VAL A 22 8.92 -27.05 -8.36
CA VAL A 22 9.96 -26.06 -8.07
C VAL A 22 10.78 -25.77 -9.33
N VAL A 23 11.20 -26.79 -10.08
CA VAL A 23 11.90 -26.63 -11.35
C VAL A 23 11.03 -25.91 -12.38
N GLN A 24 9.72 -26.18 -12.41
CA GLN A 24 8.78 -25.50 -13.29
C GLN A 24 8.49 -24.07 -12.83
N TYR A 25 8.52 -23.79 -11.53
CA TYR A 25 8.48 -22.43 -10.96
C TYR A 25 9.73 -21.63 -11.32
N LEU A 26 10.91 -22.24 -11.15
CA LEU A 26 12.20 -21.63 -11.47
C LEU A 26 12.38 -21.44 -12.98
N ALA A 27 11.88 -22.37 -13.81
CA ALA A 27 11.87 -22.25 -15.27
C ALA A 27 10.89 -21.18 -15.77
N ARG A 28 9.89 -20.79 -14.97
CA ARG A 28 8.95 -19.72 -15.29
C ARG A 28 9.48 -18.33 -14.93
N GLU A 29 10.52 -18.26 -14.08
CA GLU A 29 11.38 -17.09 -13.93
C GLU A 29 12.49 -17.09 -15.00
N GLU A 30 12.13 -17.19 -16.28
CA GLU A 30 13.06 -16.75 -17.32
C GLU A 30 13.31 -15.26 -17.11
N ILE A 31 14.42 -14.92 -16.44
CA ILE A 31 14.96 -13.56 -16.40
C ILE A 31 15.06 -13.13 -17.86
N PRO A 32 14.33 -12.09 -18.30
CA PRO A 32 14.27 -11.74 -19.71
C PRO A 32 15.68 -11.51 -20.20
N ARG A 33 16.18 -12.44 -21.05
CA ARG A 33 17.59 -12.49 -21.48
C ARG A 33 18.09 -11.17 -22.10
N GLY A 34 17.18 -10.30 -22.51
CA GLY A 34 17.47 -8.95 -22.99
C GLY A 34 18.06 -7.99 -21.95
N TYR A 35 17.78 -8.15 -20.65
CA TYR A 35 18.22 -7.19 -19.63
C TYR A 35 19.71 -7.33 -19.27
N LEU A 36 20.24 -8.56 -19.20
CA LEU A 36 21.67 -8.81 -18.91
C LEU A 36 22.61 -8.48 -20.08
N HIS A 37 22.08 -8.37 -21.29
CA HIS A 37 22.84 -8.04 -22.50
C HIS A 37 22.54 -6.63 -23.03
N LEU A 38 22.02 -5.73 -22.18
CA LEU A 38 21.79 -4.33 -22.55
C LEU A 38 23.11 -3.64 -22.88
N GLY A 39 23.31 -3.31 -24.15
CA GLY A 39 24.31 -2.31 -24.54
C GLY A 39 23.94 -0.91 -24.02
N ILE A 40 24.86 0.04 -24.14
CA ILE A 40 24.65 1.44 -23.70
C ILE A 40 23.33 2.04 -24.21
N ARG A 41 22.95 1.75 -25.47
CA ARG A 41 21.68 2.21 -26.06
C ARG A 41 20.46 1.64 -25.34
N GLY A 42 20.45 0.36 -25.00
CA GLY A 42 19.34 -0.25 -24.28
C GLY A 42 19.22 0.27 -22.83
N ILE A 43 20.35 0.56 -22.18
CA ILE A 43 20.34 1.22 -20.86
C ILE A 43 19.66 2.59 -20.97
N LEU A 44 20.00 3.39 -22.00
CA LEU A 44 19.38 4.69 -22.24
C LEU A 44 17.87 4.57 -22.48
N ASP A 45 17.43 3.56 -23.24
CA ASP A 45 16.00 3.33 -23.48
C ASP A 45 15.24 3.04 -22.17
N VAL A 46 15.80 2.16 -21.32
CA VAL A 46 15.22 1.86 -19.99
C VAL A 46 15.19 3.11 -19.11
N VAL A 47 16.28 3.90 -19.10
CA VAL A 47 16.34 5.15 -18.34
C VAL A 47 15.25 6.11 -18.80
N CYS A 48 15.14 6.38 -20.11
CA CYS A 48 14.11 7.27 -20.64
C CYS A 48 12.69 6.80 -20.25
N GLN A 49 12.40 5.51 -20.43
CA GLN A 49 11.08 4.97 -20.11
C GLN A 49 10.76 5.05 -18.61
N ARG A 50 11.69 4.70 -17.73
CA ARG A 50 11.48 4.77 -16.28
C ARG A 50 11.42 6.21 -15.79
N THR A 51 12.32 7.07 -16.25
CA THR A 51 12.39 8.47 -15.84
C THR A 51 11.12 9.23 -16.18
N ILE A 52 10.53 9.02 -17.36
CA ILE A 52 9.26 9.68 -17.72
C ILE A 52 8.14 9.31 -16.72
N VAL A 53 8.00 8.02 -16.41
CA VAL A 53 7.00 7.54 -15.46
C VAL A 53 7.27 8.07 -14.04
N LEU A 54 8.53 8.03 -13.59
CA LEU A 54 8.92 8.51 -12.26
C LEU A 54 8.71 10.01 -12.11
N ILE A 55 9.02 10.81 -13.13
CA ILE A 55 8.75 12.26 -13.13
C ILE A 55 7.25 12.50 -13.04
N ALA A 56 6.44 11.80 -13.84
CA ALA A 56 4.98 11.96 -13.78
C ALA A 56 4.42 11.62 -12.39
N LEU A 57 4.87 10.51 -11.80
CA LEU A 57 4.47 10.10 -10.44
C LEU A 57 4.90 11.13 -9.40
N LEU A 58 6.12 11.67 -9.49
CA LEU A 58 6.64 12.68 -8.58
C LEU A 58 5.82 13.98 -8.64
N LEU A 59 5.46 14.44 -9.83
CA LEU A 59 4.63 15.63 -9.99
C LEU A 59 3.23 15.44 -9.41
N ILE A 60 2.62 14.27 -9.62
CA ILE A 60 1.32 13.95 -9.03
C ILE A 60 1.43 13.84 -7.51
N GLN A 61 2.46 13.18 -7.00
CA GLN A 61 2.71 13.04 -5.55
C GLN A 61 2.89 14.39 -4.85
N SER A 62 3.46 15.38 -5.55
CA SER A 62 3.64 16.75 -5.04
C SER A 62 2.31 17.44 -4.69
N LEU A 63 1.17 16.94 -5.19
CA LEU A 63 -0.17 17.44 -4.79
C LEU A 63 -0.46 17.28 -3.30
N SER A 64 0.21 16.33 -2.62
CA SER A 64 0.11 16.17 -1.17
C SER A 64 0.57 17.42 -0.40
N GLN A 65 1.49 18.20 -0.97
CA GLN A 65 1.96 19.45 -0.35
C GLN A 65 0.83 20.48 -0.22
N PHE A 66 -0.02 20.64 -1.25
CA PHE A 66 -1.15 21.57 -1.17
C PHE A 66 -2.14 21.20 -0.06
N ILE A 67 -2.26 19.91 0.25
CA ILE A 67 -3.08 19.46 1.38
C ILE A 67 -2.44 19.89 2.70
N LEU A 68 -1.11 19.74 2.84
CA LEU A 68 -0.42 20.21 4.04
C LEU A 68 -0.54 21.73 4.23
N GLU A 69 -0.44 22.50 3.15
CA GLU A 69 -0.63 23.96 3.17
C GLU A 69 -2.06 24.33 3.62
N LEU A 70 -3.07 23.59 3.17
CA LEU A 70 -4.46 23.81 3.61
C LEU A 70 -4.64 23.62 5.13
N TYR A 71 -3.83 22.75 5.75
CA TYR A 71 -3.86 22.45 7.18
C TYR A 71 -2.66 23.04 7.93
N GLU A 72 -2.01 24.09 7.40
CA GLU A 72 -0.79 24.67 7.97
C GLU A 72 -0.96 25.04 9.45
N VAL A 73 -2.06 25.73 9.79
CA VAL A 73 -2.36 26.14 11.18
C VAL A 73 -2.48 24.93 12.11
N LEU A 74 -3.13 23.85 11.67
CA LEU A 74 -3.27 22.63 12.48
C LEU A 74 -1.89 22.01 12.73
N ILE A 75 -1.07 21.92 11.68
CA ILE A 75 0.24 21.28 11.70
C ILE A 75 1.25 22.09 12.53
N SER A 76 1.22 23.43 12.45
CA SER A 76 2.11 24.29 13.22
C SER A 76 1.87 24.18 14.72
N HIS A 77 0.62 23.95 15.14
CA HIS A 77 0.27 23.70 16.54
C HIS A 77 0.50 22.25 16.98
N HIS A 78 0.46 21.28 16.05
CA HIS A 78 0.55 19.86 16.34
C HIS A 78 1.61 19.15 15.49
N VAL A 79 2.88 19.42 15.80
CA VAL A 79 4.05 18.86 15.10
C VAL A 79 4.07 17.31 15.12
N ILE A 80 3.33 16.69 16.04
CA ILE A 80 3.16 15.23 16.06
C ILE A 80 2.51 14.69 14.77
N ILE A 81 1.62 15.45 14.11
CA ILE A 81 0.93 15.01 12.89
C ILE A 81 1.94 14.67 11.78
N PRO A 82 2.81 15.60 11.33
CA PRO A 82 3.78 15.30 10.29
C PRO A 82 4.83 14.24 10.69
N MET A 83 5.13 14.08 11.98
CA MET A 83 6.01 12.99 12.44
C MET A 83 5.41 11.61 12.16
N PHE A 84 4.08 11.49 12.19
CA PHE A 84 3.39 10.23 11.92
C PHE A 84 2.94 10.09 10.47
N LEU A 85 2.78 11.18 9.71
CA LEU A 85 2.33 11.13 8.30
C LEU A 85 3.14 10.15 7.44
N THR A 86 4.47 10.18 7.52
CA THR A 86 5.34 9.27 6.75
C THR A 86 5.08 7.81 7.10
N MET A 87 4.83 7.51 8.38
CA MET A 87 4.47 6.17 8.84
C MET A 87 3.09 5.76 8.30
N LEU A 88 2.06 6.62 8.42
CA LEU A 88 0.70 6.29 7.99
C LEU A 88 0.67 6.02 6.48
N VAL A 89 1.24 6.92 5.70
CA VAL A 89 1.31 6.82 4.24
C VAL A 89 2.12 5.60 3.81
N GLY A 90 3.28 5.36 4.45
CA GLY A 90 4.10 4.18 4.17
C GLY A 90 3.39 2.86 4.50
N ALA A 91 2.72 2.78 5.67
CA ALA A 91 1.93 1.61 6.05
C ALA A 91 0.76 1.37 5.08
N GLY A 92 0.06 2.43 4.70
CA GLY A 92 -1.00 2.40 3.71
C GLY A 92 -0.51 1.93 2.34
N GLY A 93 0.58 2.50 1.82
CA GLY A 93 1.18 2.07 0.56
C GLY A 93 1.57 0.59 0.55
N ASN A 94 2.20 0.12 1.63
CA ASN A 94 2.59 -1.28 1.78
C ASN A 94 1.39 -2.23 1.82
N ALA A 95 0.34 -1.90 2.58
CA ALA A 95 -0.87 -2.71 2.64
C ALA A 95 -1.61 -2.75 1.31
N GLY A 96 -1.66 -1.62 0.60
CA GLY A 96 -2.32 -1.51 -0.70
C GLY A 96 -1.58 -2.33 -1.75
N ASN A 97 -0.24 -2.30 -1.71
CA ASN A 97 0.60 -3.15 -2.54
C ASN A 97 0.43 -4.64 -2.22
N GLN A 98 0.24 -5.03 -0.96
CA GLN A 98 -0.06 -6.43 -0.62
C GLN A 98 -1.38 -6.90 -1.24
N SER A 99 -2.45 -6.11 -1.10
CA SER A 99 -3.73 -6.40 -1.75
C SER A 99 -3.60 -6.39 -3.29
N ALA A 100 -2.82 -5.47 -3.85
CA ALA A 100 -2.58 -5.40 -5.30
C ALA A 100 -1.83 -6.60 -5.82
N VAL A 101 -0.77 -7.05 -5.15
CA VAL A 101 -0.02 -8.25 -5.54
C VAL A 101 -0.92 -9.48 -5.54
N ARG A 102 -1.78 -9.63 -4.53
CA ARG A 102 -2.78 -10.72 -4.49
C ARG A 102 -3.76 -10.62 -5.65
N CYS A 103 -4.28 -9.43 -5.93
CA CYS A 103 -5.20 -9.20 -7.05
C CYS A 103 -4.56 -9.44 -8.42
N ILE A 104 -3.36 -8.90 -8.64
CA ILE A 104 -2.55 -9.09 -9.84
C ILE A 104 -2.27 -10.56 -10.06
N THR A 105 -1.84 -11.27 -9.01
CA THR A 105 -1.55 -12.70 -9.07
C THR A 105 -2.79 -13.49 -9.44
N GLY A 106 -3.91 -13.29 -8.74
CA GLY A 106 -5.16 -14.00 -9.03
C GLY A 106 -5.71 -13.72 -10.44
N LEU A 107 -5.57 -12.49 -10.95
CA LEU A 107 -5.90 -12.16 -12.34
C LEU A 107 -4.96 -12.82 -13.35
N THR A 108 -3.70 -13.06 -12.98
CA THR A 108 -2.68 -13.70 -13.83
C THR A 108 -2.82 -15.21 -13.86
N THR A 109 -3.07 -15.82 -12.70
CA THR A 109 -3.30 -17.27 -12.53
C THR A 109 -4.70 -17.68 -12.96
N ARG A 110 -5.58 -16.72 -13.31
CA ARG A 110 -6.98 -16.92 -13.68
C ARG A 110 -7.82 -17.56 -12.55
N GLU A 111 -7.42 -17.32 -11.30
CA GLU A 111 -8.19 -17.70 -10.11
C GLU A 111 -9.55 -17.00 -10.08
N PHE A 112 -9.59 -15.74 -10.49
CA PHE A 112 -10.82 -14.96 -10.71
C PHE A 112 -10.70 -14.10 -11.97
N ARG A 113 -11.84 -13.68 -12.52
CA ARG A 113 -11.96 -12.86 -13.73
C ARG A 113 -12.39 -11.43 -13.37
N ARG A 114 -12.29 -10.52 -14.35
CA ARG A 114 -12.75 -9.12 -14.20
C ARG A 114 -14.18 -8.99 -13.67
N ARG A 115 -15.09 -9.88 -14.10
CA ARG A 115 -16.50 -9.89 -13.68
C ARG A 115 -16.69 -10.20 -12.19
N ASP A 116 -15.70 -10.84 -11.56
CA ASP A 116 -15.74 -11.23 -10.17
C ASP A 116 -15.26 -10.09 -9.25
N PHE A 117 -14.99 -8.89 -9.81
CA PHE A 117 -14.49 -7.71 -9.11
C PHE A 117 -15.21 -7.44 -7.78
N PHE A 118 -16.55 -7.37 -7.79
CA PHE A 118 -17.31 -7.05 -6.59
C PHE A 118 -17.15 -8.11 -5.50
N LEU A 119 -17.04 -9.39 -5.87
CA LEU A 119 -16.84 -10.48 -4.92
C LEU A 119 -15.43 -10.40 -4.30
N VAL A 120 -14.41 -10.15 -5.13
CA VAL A 120 -13.03 -9.98 -4.67
C VAL A 120 -12.92 -8.76 -3.76
N LEU A 121 -13.52 -7.63 -4.15
CA LEU A 121 -13.54 -6.41 -3.36
C LEU A 121 -14.17 -6.63 -1.98
N GLN A 122 -15.30 -7.31 -1.89
CA GLN A 122 -15.93 -7.60 -0.59
C GLN A 122 -15.05 -8.46 0.32
N LYS A 123 -14.37 -9.47 -0.24
CA LYS A 123 -13.45 -10.33 0.52
C LYS A 123 -12.22 -9.55 1.00
N GLU A 124 -11.62 -8.74 0.12
CA GLU A 124 -10.48 -7.91 0.46
C GLU A 124 -10.84 -6.84 1.48
N VAL A 125 -12.00 -6.18 1.37
CA VAL A 125 -12.47 -5.22 2.38
C VAL A 125 -12.70 -5.89 3.73
N ALA A 126 -13.25 -7.11 3.77
CA ALA A 126 -13.43 -7.85 5.02
C ALA A 126 -12.07 -8.20 5.68
N CYS A 127 -11.11 -8.72 4.91
CA CYS A 127 -9.75 -8.95 5.39
C CYS A 127 -9.08 -7.64 5.82
N GLY A 128 -9.24 -6.59 5.03
CA GLY A 128 -8.72 -5.25 5.25
C GLY A 128 -9.23 -4.64 6.54
N PHE A 129 -10.51 -4.83 6.87
CA PHE A 129 -11.09 -4.36 8.13
C PHE A 129 -10.42 -5.00 9.35
N ILE A 130 -10.17 -6.31 9.30
CA ILE A 130 -9.49 -7.05 10.38
C ILE A 130 -8.05 -6.56 10.51
N ILE A 131 -7.31 -6.50 9.41
CA ILE A 131 -5.91 -6.04 9.39
C ILE A 131 -5.81 -4.60 9.88
N SER A 132 -6.68 -3.72 9.40
CA SER A 132 -6.72 -2.30 9.80
C SER A 132 -7.00 -2.16 11.29
N SER A 133 -7.91 -2.95 11.85
CA SER A 133 -8.22 -2.95 13.29
C SER A 133 -7.00 -3.36 14.12
N LEU A 134 -6.31 -4.44 13.72
CA LEU A 134 -5.11 -4.92 14.40
C LEU A 134 -3.95 -3.92 14.32
N LEU A 135 -3.70 -3.36 13.13
CA LEU A 135 -2.65 -2.35 12.95
C LEU A 135 -2.98 -1.06 13.69
N THR A 136 -4.25 -0.68 13.78
CA THR A 136 -4.69 0.48 14.56
C THR A 136 -4.45 0.27 16.04
N LEU A 137 -4.70 -0.93 16.57
CA LEU A 137 -4.43 -1.26 17.97
C LEU A 137 -2.92 -1.18 18.28
N VAL A 138 -2.08 -1.74 17.41
CA VAL A 138 -0.62 -1.65 17.54
C VAL A 138 -0.13 -0.20 17.40
N GLY A 139 -0.68 0.54 16.44
CA GLY A 139 -0.37 1.94 16.21
C GLY A 139 -0.75 2.82 17.40
N PHE A 140 -1.92 2.60 17.99
CA PHE A 140 -2.38 3.26 19.21
C PHE A 140 -1.41 3.01 20.37
N ALA A 141 -1.06 1.75 20.62
CA ALA A 141 -0.13 1.38 21.68
C ALA A 141 1.24 2.05 21.48
N ARG A 142 1.74 2.09 20.23
CA ARG A 142 2.98 2.78 19.87
C ARG A 142 2.89 4.28 20.17
N VAL A 143 1.87 4.97 19.66
CA VAL A 143 1.74 6.43 19.85
C VAL A 143 1.64 6.76 21.34
N TYR A 144 0.80 6.02 22.07
CA TYR A 144 0.60 6.21 23.51
C TYR A 144 1.89 6.03 24.32
N TYR A 145 2.68 4.99 24.01
CA TYR A 145 3.91 4.69 24.74
C TYR A 145 5.03 5.71 24.48
N PHE A 146 5.21 6.14 23.22
CA PHE A 146 6.35 6.98 22.83
C PHE A 146 6.10 8.49 22.98
N TYR A 147 4.85 8.96 22.87
CA TYR A 147 4.54 10.40 22.83
C TYR A 147 3.72 10.89 24.03
N GLY A 148 3.48 10.02 25.01
CA GLY A 148 2.77 10.36 26.24
C GLY A 148 1.26 10.53 26.02
N ALA A 149 0.54 10.74 27.12
CA ALA A 149 -0.93 10.75 27.18
C ALA A 149 -1.58 12.01 26.55
N GLN A 150 -1.12 12.45 25.37
CA GLN A 150 -1.88 13.37 24.53
C GLN A 150 -3.09 12.65 23.95
N PHE A 151 -4.14 12.53 24.75
CA PHE A 151 -5.31 11.70 24.46
C PHE A 151 -5.93 12.00 23.09
N TYR A 152 -6.13 13.29 22.77
CA TYR A 152 -6.71 13.72 21.50
C TYR A 152 -5.81 13.39 20.29
N SER A 153 -4.51 13.67 20.36
CA SER A 153 -3.55 13.37 19.29
C SER A 153 -3.45 11.87 19.03
N THR A 154 -3.37 11.07 20.09
CA THR A 154 -3.29 9.60 19.98
C THR A 154 -4.53 9.02 19.30
N ILE A 155 -5.72 9.45 19.72
CA ILE A 155 -6.98 9.00 19.10
C ILE A 155 -7.06 9.46 17.66
N ALA A 156 -6.73 10.72 17.37
CA ALA A 156 -6.75 11.27 16.03
C ALA A 156 -5.85 10.47 15.06
N ILE A 157 -4.62 10.18 15.47
CA ILE A 157 -3.64 9.44 14.66
C ILE A 157 -4.08 7.99 14.46
N SER A 158 -4.56 7.32 15.51
CA SER A 158 -5.05 5.94 15.42
C SER A 158 -6.29 5.82 14.54
N LEU A 159 -7.24 6.75 14.67
CA LEU A 159 -8.43 6.80 13.83
C LEU A 159 -8.04 7.06 12.37
N SER A 160 -7.13 8.00 12.13
CA SER A 160 -6.58 8.25 10.80
C SER A 160 -5.95 6.99 10.20
N LEU A 161 -5.14 6.27 10.98
CA LEU A 161 -4.49 5.03 10.54
C LEU A 161 -5.53 4.01 10.08
N PHE A 162 -6.61 3.82 10.83
CA PHE A 162 -7.69 2.91 10.44
C PHE A 162 -8.25 3.24 9.04
N PHE A 163 -8.62 4.50 8.80
CA PHE A 163 -9.19 4.92 7.52
C PHE A 163 -8.19 4.94 6.37
N VAL A 164 -6.92 5.28 6.64
CA VAL A 164 -5.82 5.16 5.68
C VAL A 164 -5.66 3.70 5.23
N MET A 165 -5.73 2.76 6.16
CA MET A 165 -5.60 1.32 5.86
C MET A 165 -6.80 0.77 5.08
N ILE A 166 -8.02 1.19 5.39
CA ILE A 166 -9.20 0.83 4.58
C ILE A 166 -9.09 1.37 3.15
N THR A 167 -8.71 2.64 3.00
CA THR A 167 -8.53 3.29 1.69
C THR A 167 -7.44 2.60 0.87
N SER A 168 -6.36 2.23 1.53
CA SER A 168 -5.26 1.46 0.97
C SER A 168 -5.72 0.13 0.36
N VAL A 169 -6.51 -0.66 1.08
CA VAL A 169 -7.06 -1.92 0.58
C VAL A 169 -7.99 -1.68 -0.62
N LEU A 170 -8.81 -0.63 -0.59
CA LEU A 170 -9.68 -0.27 -1.71
C LEU A 170 -8.88 0.04 -2.97
N PHE A 171 -7.82 0.84 -2.89
CA PHE A 171 -6.95 1.11 -4.03
C PHE A 171 -6.17 -0.12 -4.48
N GLY A 172 -5.64 -0.89 -3.52
CA GLY A 172 -4.92 -2.13 -3.76
C GLY A 172 -5.73 -3.14 -4.56
N THR A 173 -7.02 -3.28 -4.25
CA THR A 173 -7.91 -4.18 -4.98
C THR A 173 -8.43 -3.56 -6.28
N THR A 174 -8.77 -2.27 -6.29
CA THR A 174 -9.46 -1.66 -7.45
C THR A 174 -8.53 -1.36 -8.62
N LEU A 175 -7.32 -0.86 -8.36
CA LEU A 175 -6.41 -0.44 -9.43
C LEU A 175 -5.99 -1.56 -10.38
N PRO A 176 -5.63 -2.77 -9.92
CA PRO A 176 -5.30 -3.88 -10.81
C PRO A 176 -6.45 -4.24 -11.76
N PHE A 177 -7.69 -4.26 -11.25
CA PHE A 177 -8.88 -4.53 -12.07
C PHE A 177 -9.14 -3.41 -13.08
N LEU A 178 -8.99 -2.15 -12.67
CA LEU A 178 -9.13 -0.99 -13.56
C LEU A 178 -8.09 -1.02 -14.68
N PHE A 179 -6.83 -1.29 -14.35
CA PHE A 179 -5.76 -1.35 -15.34
C PHE A 179 -6.00 -2.49 -16.32
N GLN A 180 -6.42 -3.65 -15.82
CA GLN A 180 -6.88 -4.73 -16.70
C GLN A 180 -7.99 -4.23 -17.62
N ALA A 181 -9.05 -3.62 -17.07
CA ALA A 181 -10.22 -3.15 -17.81
C ALA A 181 -9.84 -2.24 -18.99
N VAL A 182 -8.91 -1.30 -18.77
CA VAL A 182 -8.44 -0.32 -19.76
C VAL A 182 -7.35 -0.90 -20.69
N GLY A 183 -6.79 -2.06 -20.37
CA GLY A 183 -5.71 -2.68 -21.15
C GLY A 183 -4.31 -2.16 -20.81
N ILE A 184 -4.15 -1.51 -19.65
CA ILE A 184 -2.87 -1.08 -19.10
C ILE A 184 -2.23 -2.26 -18.35
N ASN A 185 -0.90 -2.36 -18.43
CA ASN A 185 -0.12 -3.32 -17.65
C ASN A 185 -0.36 -3.12 -16.14
N LYS A 186 -0.90 -4.17 -15.49
CA LYS A 186 -1.29 -4.17 -14.07
C LYS A 186 -0.10 -3.98 -13.12
N GLU A 187 1.11 -4.25 -13.58
CA GLU A 187 2.36 -4.06 -12.84
C GLU A 187 2.60 -2.58 -12.47
N HIS A 188 2.02 -1.65 -13.23
CA HIS A 188 2.06 -0.22 -12.89
C HIS A 188 1.14 0.16 -11.73
N ALA A 189 0.26 -0.73 -11.26
CA ALA A 189 -0.67 -0.42 -10.18
C ALA A 189 0.06 -0.11 -8.87
N ALA A 190 1.13 -0.85 -8.55
CA ALA A 190 1.88 -0.67 -7.30
C ALA A 190 2.46 0.75 -7.10
N PRO A 191 3.22 1.34 -8.04
CA PRO A 191 3.69 2.71 -7.88
C PRO A 191 2.55 3.74 -7.90
N CYS A 192 1.47 3.50 -8.64
CA CYS A 192 0.29 4.36 -8.61
C CYS A 192 -0.43 4.33 -7.26
N ILE A 193 -0.53 3.17 -6.61
CA ILE A 193 -1.09 3.03 -5.26
C ILE A 193 -0.29 3.86 -4.28
N GLN A 194 1.04 3.80 -4.34
CA GLN A 194 1.88 4.60 -3.44
C GLN A 194 1.59 6.09 -3.56
N VAL A 195 1.56 6.63 -4.77
CA VAL A 195 1.26 8.05 -5.01
C VAL A 195 -0.14 8.42 -4.55
N LEU A 196 -1.14 7.58 -4.80
CA LEU A 196 -2.49 7.82 -4.27
C LEU A 196 -2.51 7.80 -2.75
N MET A 197 -1.74 6.93 -2.11
CA MET A 197 -1.62 6.89 -0.64
C MET A 197 -0.87 8.10 -0.08
N ASP A 198 0.12 8.65 -0.79
CA ASP A 198 0.78 9.89 -0.39
C ASP A 198 -0.21 11.06 -0.36
N ILE A 199 -1.11 11.15 -1.33
CA ILE A 199 -2.10 12.24 -1.42
C ILE A 199 -3.26 11.98 -0.45
N THR A 200 -3.91 10.83 -0.58
CA THR A 200 -5.13 10.51 0.19
C THR A 200 -4.81 10.22 1.65
N GLY A 201 -3.65 9.63 1.95
CA GLY A 201 -3.21 9.37 3.32
C GLY A 201 -2.94 10.66 4.08
N VAL A 202 -2.30 11.65 3.45
CA VAL A 202 -2.13 12.99 4.01
C VAL A 202 -3.49 13.65 4.24
N PHE A 203 -4.37 13.64 3.25
CA PHE A 203 -5.71 14.19 3.37
C PHE A 203 -6.51 13.57 4.53
N ILE A 204 -6.61 12.25 4.57
CA ILE A 204 -7.34 11.51 5.61
C ILE A 204 -6.76 11.86 6.98
N THR A 205 -5.44 11.86 7.13
CA THR A 205 -4.81 12.16 8.41
C THR A 205 -5.11 13.58 8.87
N CYS A 206 -4.90 14.58 8.01
CA CYS A 206 -5.18 15.97 8.35
C CYS A 206 -6.68 16.19 8.64
N PHE A 207 -7.57 15.56 7.88
CA PHE A 207 -9.01 15.65 8.07
C PHE A 207 -9.44 15.10 9.44
N PHE A 208 -9.03 13.88 9.79
CA PHE A 208 -9.38 13.28 11.09
C PHE A 208 -8.70 13.98 12.25
N CYS A 209 -7.46 14.45 12.10
CA CYS A 209 -6.81 15.29 13.09
C CYS A 209 -7.57 16.59 13.33
N SER A 210 -8.00 17.29 12.27
CA SER A 210 -8.81 18.51 12.39
C SER A 210 -10.15 18.27 13.08
N LEU A 211 -10.75 17.10 12.87
CA LEU A 211 -12.04 16.74 13.46
C LEU A 211 -11.95 16.38 14.95
N VAL A 212 -10.87 15.69 15.35
CA VAL A 212 -10.72 15.15 16.72
C VAL A 212 -10.00 16.13 17.65
N ILE A 213 -9.02 16.87 17.13
CA ILE A 213 -8.26 17.83 17.92
C ILE A 213 -9.09 19.11 18.05
N PRO A 214 -9.45 19.53 19.27
CA PRO A 214 -10.24 20.74 19.46
C PRO A 214 -9.50 21.95 18.89
N PRO A 215 -10.22 22.92 18.29
CA PRO A 215 -9.60 24.14 17.81
C PRO A 215 -8.90 24.85 18.95
N THR A 216 -7.62 25.16 18.75
CA THR A 216 -6.86 25.97 19.69
C THR A 216 -7.44 27.38 19.68
N GLU A 217 -8.21 27.75 20.71
CA GLU A 217 -8.54 29.15 20.96
C GLU A 217 -7.24 29.90 21.29
N GLY A 218 -6.69 30.67 20.35
CA GLY A 218 -5.54 31.52 20.64
C GLY A 218 -4.71 31.96 19.43
N GLY A 219 -5.19 32.98 18.72
CA GLY A 219 -4.41 33.69 17.70
C GLY A 219 -4.95 35.08 17.33
N GLY A 220 -5.81 35.67 18.17
CA GLY A 220 -6.39 37.00 17.96
C GLY A 220 -5.91 38.00 19.03
N ASN A 221 -4.61 38.27 19.09
CA ASN A 221 -4.02 39.49 19.67
C ASN A 221 -2.49 39.43 19.62
N SER A 222 -1.87 39.85 18.52
CA SER A 222 -0.55 40.52 18.53
C SER A 222 -0.14 41.05 17.14
N VAL A 223 -1.01 41.82 16.47
CA VAL A 223 -0.57 42.77 15.42
C VAL A 223 -1.45 44.02 15.48
N ARG A 224 -1.28 44.80 16.56
CA ARG A 224 -1.59 46.23 16.59
C ARG A 224 -0.58 46.91 17.53
N THR A 225 0.56 47.28 16.96
CA THR A 225 1.34 48.50 17.23
C THR A 225 2.39 48.61 16.14
#